data_AF-A0A4Q3RSM1-F1
#
_entry.id   AF-A0A4Q3RSM1-F1
#
_cell.length_a   1.000
_cell.length_b   1.000
_cell.length_c   1.000
_cell.angle_alpha   90.00
_cell.angle_beta   90.00
_cell.angle_gamma   90.00
#
_symmetry.space_group_name_H-M   'P 1'
#
loop_
_entity.id
_entity.type
_entity.pdbx_description
1 polymer ?
#
loop_
_entity_poly.entity_id
_entity_poly.type
_entity_poly.pdbx_seq_one_letter_code
_entity_poly.pdbx_strand_id
1 'polypeptide(L)'
;MSKAVIAATGLFTPEQSVSNAELVDSYNAWADGWNARHAAQIETGELEAKAHSSPEFIEKASGIKSRFVLDKAGIIDPERMA
;
A
#
# COMPACT_ATOMS: atom_id res chain seq x y z
N MET A 1 -31.62 19.13 -31.94
CA MET A 1 -31.16 18.16 -30.93
C MET A 1 -30.27 18.88 -29.93
N SER A 2 -30.58 18.81 -28.64
CA SER A 2 -29.65 19.30 -27.60
C SER A 2 -28.48 18.32 -27.48
N LYS A 3 -27.25 18.83 -27.52
CA LYS A 3 -26.06 18.02 -27.22
C LYS A 3 -25.93 17.90 -25.70
N ALA A 4 -25.74 16.67 -25.21
CA ALA A 4 -25.39 16.45 -23.82
C ALA A 4 -24.03 17.08 -23.49
N VAL A 5 -23.90 17.63 -22.29
CA VAL A 5 -22.67 18.24 -21.77
C VAL A 5 -22.46 17.83 -20.32
N ILE A 6 -21.20 17.79 -19.88
CA ILE A 6 -20.87 17.75 -18.46
C ILE A 6 -21.11 19.16 -17.91
N ALA A 7 -22.19 19.33 -17.15
CA ALA A 7 -22.62 20.65 -16.66
C ALA A 7 -21.88 21.10 -15.39
N ALA A 8 -21.40 20.16 -14.56
CA ALA A 8 -20.64 20.44 -13.35
C ALA A 8 -19.77 19.24 -12.95
N THR A 9 -18.72 19.50 -12.19
CA THR A 9 -17.90 18.47 -11.50
C THR A 9 -17.65 18.90 -10.07
N GLY A 10 -17.41 17.93 -9.19
CA GLY A 10 -16.99 18.16 -7.82
C GLY A 10 -15.90 17.17 -7.43
N LEU A 11 -14.91 17.63 -6.69
CA LEU A 11 -13.79 16.83 -6.20
C LEU A 11 -13.57 17.16 -4.73
N PHE A 12 -13.55 16.14 -3.90
CA PHE A 12 -13.06 16.21 -2.53
C PHE A 12 -11.78 15.39 -2.43
N THR A 13 -10.77 15.93 -1.75
CA THR A 13 -9.51 15.26 -1.48
C THR A 13 -9.26 15.29 0.02
N PRO A 14 -9.11 14.11 0.67
CA PRO A 14 -8.74 14.04 2.08
C PRO A 14 -7.43 14.78 2.38
N GLU A 15 -7.27 15.28 3.60
CA GLU A 15 -6.07 16.03 3.99
C GLU A 15 -4.83 15.14 4.14
N GLN A 16 -5.01 13.86 4.49
CA GLN A 16 -3.90 12.96 4.74
C GLN A 16 -3.43 12.30 3.46
N SER A 17 -2.12 12.07 3.36
CA SER A 17 -1.52 11.33 2.26
C SER A 17 -0.49 10.32 2.75
N VAL A 18 -0.41 9.19 2.06
CA VAL A 18 0.61 8.16 2.24
C VAL A 18 1.55 8.18 1.03
N SER A 19 2.84 8.40 1.29
CA SER A 19 3.90 8.25 0.29
C SER A 19 4.19 6.78 0.01
N ASN A 20 4.83 6.49 -1.13
CA ASN A 20 5.32 5.13 -1.38
C ASN A 20 6.32 4.66 -0.32
N ALA A 21 7.17 5.54 0.20
CA ALA A 21 8.14 5.21 1.25
C ALA A 21 7.43 4.71 2.52
N GLU A 22 6.49 5.49 3.05
CA GLU A 22 5.75 5.12 4.27
C GLU A 22 4.96 3.82 4.10
N LEU A 23 4.38 3.60 2.92
CA LEU A 23 3.65 2.38 2.62
C LEU A 23 4.57 1.16 2.57
N VAL A 24 5.73 1.30 1.93
CA VAL A 24 6.72 0.24 1.80
C VAL A 24 7.36 -0.08 3.15
N ASP A 25 7.69 0.94 3.95
CA ASP A 25 8.26 0.74 5.28
C ASP A 25 7.30 -0.06 6.18
N SER A 26 6.01 0.29 6.17
CA SER A 26 4.97 -0.48 6.87
C SER A 26 4.87 -1.92 6.37
N TYR A 27 4.80 -2.11 5.05
CA TYR A 27 4.72 -3.44 4.45
C TYR A 27 5.95 -4.31 4.76
N ASN A 28 7.15 -3.75 4.66
CA ASN A 28 8.38 -4.50 4.89
C ASN A 28 8.52 -4.88 6.37
N ALA A 29 8.15 -3.99 7.30
CA ALA A 29 8.10 -4.31 8.73
C ALA A 29 7.12 -5.46 9.03
N TRP A 30 5.94 -5.44 8.40
CA TRP A 30 4.99 -6.55 8.50
C TRP A 30 5.54 -7.85 7.88
N ALA A 31 6.16 -7.77 6.70
CA ALA A 31 6.72 -8.91 5.99
C ALA A 31 7.82 -9.58 6.83
N ASP A 32 8.68 -8.80 7.47
CA ASP A 32 9.71 -9.29 8.40
C ASP A 32 9.07 -10.01 9.59
N GLY A 33 8.08 -9.39 10.23
CA GLY A 33 7.35 -10.01 11.34
C GLY A 33 6.63 -11.30 10.94
N TRP A 34 6.02 -11.34 9.75
CA TRP A 34 5.35 -12.54 9.24
C TRP A 34 6.37 -13.64 8.96
N ASN A 35 7.47 -13.33 8.27
CA ASN A 35 8.52 -14.29 7.93
C ASN A 35 9.15 -14.88 9.18
N ALA A 36 9.42 -14.06 10.20
CA ALA A 36 9.96 -14.51 11.48
C ALA A 36 8.99 -15.47 12.21
N ARG A 37 7.69 -15.16 12.22
CA ARG A 37 6.67 -16.02 12.85
C ARG A 37 6.47 -17.36 12.12
N HIS A 38 6.66 -17.38 10.80
CA HIS A 38 6.42 -18.57 9.95
C HIS A 38 7.72 -19.25 9.49
N ALA A 39 8.87 -18.92 10.08
CA ALA A 39 10.19 -19.37 9.62
C ALA A 39 10.26 -20.89 9.40
N ALA A 40 9.75 -21.67 10.35
CA ALA A 40 9.76 -23.15 10.24
C ALA A 40 8.93 -23.66 9.06
N GLN A 41 7.77 -23.06 8.78
CA GLN A 41 6.91 -23.44 7.66
C GLN A 41 7.48 -23.00 6.32
N ILE A 42 8.26 -21.91 6.31
CA ILE A 42 9.00 -21.46 5.14
C ILE A 42 10.17 -22.42 4.85
N GLU A 43 10.91 -22.85 5.88
CA GLU A 43 12.01 -23.81 5.74
C GLU A 43 11.55 -25.18 5.22
N THR A 44 10.35 -25.63 5.61
CA THR A 44 9.75 -26.87 5.09
C THR A 44 9.12 -26.72 3.71
N GLY A 45 9.03 -25.49 3.18
CA GLY A 45 8.39 -25.18 1.90
C GLY A 45 6.85 -25.23 1.95
N GLU A 46 6.24 -25.27 3.13
CA GLU A 46 4.79 -25.19 3.31
C GLU A 46 4.28 -23.78 2.98
N LEU A 47 5.08 -22.75 3.30
CA LEU A 47 4.76 -21.36 3.05
C LEU A 47 5.88 -20.66 2.26
N GLU A 48 5.50 -19.72 1.40
CA GLU A 48 6.46 -18.83 0.73
C GLU A 48 6.78 -17.62 1.60
N ALA A 49 8.06 -17.25 1.67
CA ALA A 49 8.49 -16.02 2.33
C ALA A 49 7.87 -14.79 1.65
N LYS A 50 7.41 -13.83 2.45
CA LYS A 50 6.98 -12.51 1.97
C LYS A 50 8.21 -11.75 1.50
N ALA A 51 8.22 -11.39 0.22
CA ALA A 51 9.25 -10.53 -0.34
C ALA A 51 9.06 -9.09 0.13
N HIS A 52 10.15 -8.34 0.22
CA HIS A 52 10.08 -6.90 0.40
C HIS A 52 9.64 -6.18 -0.88
N SER A 53 9.10 -4.99 -0.68
CA SER A 53 8.80 -4.04 -1.75
C SER A 53 9.76 -2.85 -1.69
N SER A 54 9.69 -1.99 -2.71
CA SER A 54 10.44 -0.73 -2.76
C SER A 54 9.58 0.40 -3.35
N PRO A 55 9.86 1.68 -3.00
CA PRO A 55 9.16 2.81 -3.60
C PRO A 55 9.33 2.87 -5.12
N GLU A 56 10.52 2.52 -5.62
CA GLU A 56 10.86 2.48 -7.05
C GLU A 56 10.08 1.39 -7.78
N PHE A 57 9.84 0.24 -7.13
CA PHE A 57 8.97 -0.80 -7.69
C PHE A 57 7.55 -0.27 -7.92
N ILE A 58 6.98 0.42 -6.92
CA ILE A 58 5.63 1.00 -7.04
C ILE A 58 5.59 2.05 -8.15
N GLU A 59 6.55 2.97 -8.18
CA GLU A 59 6.59 4.03 -9.20
C GLU A 59 6.78 3.46 -10.60
N LYS A 60 7.69 2.49 -10.78
CA LYS A 60 7.93 1.87 -12.10
C LYS A 60 6.74 1.06 -12.59
N ALA A 61 6.04 0.37 -11.68
CA ALA A 61 4.90 -0.47 -12.04
C ALA A 61 3.61 0.34 -12.31
N SER A 62 3.45 1.51 -11.67
CA SER A 62 2.16 2.22 -11.68
C SER A 62 2.22 3.72 -12.01
N GLY A 63 3.38 4.35 -11.92
CA GLY A 63 3.54 5.81 -11.97
C GLY A 63 3.06 6.54 -10.71
N ILE A 64 2.53 5.83 -9.71
CA ILE A 64 2.02 6.43 -8.47
C ILE A 64 3.18 6.80 -7.55
N LYS A 65 3.14 8.01 -6.99
CA LYS A 65 4.12 8.51 -6.01
C LYS A 65 3.57 8.59 -4.59
N SER A 66 2.27 8.89 -4.48
CA SER A 66 1.54 9.02 -3.22
C SER A 66 0.04 8.83 -3.45
N ARG A 67 -0.72 8.61 -2.37
CA ARG A 67 -2.18 8.60 -2.37
C ARG A 67 -2.75 9.42 -1.22
N PHE A 68 -3.87 10.10 -1.46
CA PHE A 68 -4.67 10.69 -0.39
C PHE A 68 -5.54 9.62 0.26
N VAL A 69 -5.64 9.66 1.59
CA VAL A 69 -6.33 8.66 2.41
C VAL A 69 -7.10 9.34 3.53
N LEU A 70 -8.14 8.67 4.04
CA LEU A 70 -8.92 9.18 5.18
C LEU A 70 -8.27 8.86 6.54
N ASP A 71 -7.64 7.67 6.65
CA ASP A 71 -6.95 7.22 7.86
C ASP A 71 -5.55 6.73 7.49
N LYS A 72 -4.58 7.63 7.59
CA LYS A 72 -3.16 7.32 7.37
C LYS A 72 -2.62 6.39 8.45
N ALA A 73 -2.94 6.65 9.71
CA ALA A 73 -2.38 5.91 10.84
C ALA A 73 -2.74 4.42 10.76
N GLY A 74 -3.98 4.12 10.41
CA GLY A 74 -4.41 2.73 10.21
C GLY A 74 -3.78 2.03 9.00
N ILE A 75 -3.39 2.77 7.96
CA ILE A 75 -2.77 2.20 6.75
C ILE A 75 -1.29 1.89 6.96
N ILE A 76 -0.58 2.73 7.71
CA ILE A 76 0.87 2.57 7.96
C ILE A 76 1.17 1.75 9.22
N ASP A 77 0.15 1.13 9.82
CA ASP A 77 0.30 0.24 10.97
C ASP A 77 0.61 -1.19 10.50
N PRO A 78 1.84 -1.70 10.72
CA PRO A 78 2.23 -3.04 10.28
C PRO A 78 1.47 -4.15 10.99
N GLU A 79 0.89 -3.91 12.17
CA GLU A 79 0.16 -4.94 12.93
C GLU A 79 -1.28 -5.16 12.41
N ARG A 80 -1.75 -4.34 11.47
CA ARG A 80 -3.11 -4.45 10.90
C ARG A 80 -3.20 -5.30 9.63
N MET A 81 -2.09 -5.64 8.99
CA MET A 81 -2.09 -6.54 7.84
C MET A 81 -2.27 -7.99 8.32
N ALA A 82 -3.40 -8.61 7.97
CA ALA A 82 -3.73 -10.02 8.26
C ALA A 82 -3.67 -10.86 6.99
#